data_AF-A0A7J6XQP1-F1
#
_entry.id   AF-A0A7J6XQP1-F1
#
_cell.length_a   1.000
_cell.length_b   1.000
_cell.length_c   1.000
_cell.angle_alpha   90.00
_cell.angle_beta   90.00
_cell.angle_gamma   90.00
#
_symmetry.space_group_name_H-M   'P 1'
#
loop_
_entity.id
_entity.type
_entity.pdbx_description
1 polymer ?
#
loop_
_entity_poly.entity_id
_entity_poly.type
_entity_poly.pdbx_seq_one_letter_code
_entity_poly.pdbx_strand_id
1 'polypeptide(L)'
;MSQGTPPVMLRNVVENPAWYTPYTPFQAEISQGRLESLLNFQSMIIDLTAMNLANTSLLDQAAACAEAMYLAFHHGRKERMTFFLLSRDVFPSCVEMAKTRAESLKIKAVVGDPNFIDWSDSSLCGILVQTPDAMGMLHDFTTLFEKAKQHGVVSCFGTDLMASVLLKPPGEMGADVVLGSAQRFGVPLGFGGLTPHFLLSRRNLSD
;
A
#
# COMPACT_ATOMS: atom_id res chain seq x y z
N MET A 1 24.66 9.24 -10.26
CA MET A 1 23.79 8.49 -9.33
C MET A 1 22.34 9.00 -9.44
N SER A 2 21.76 8.97 -10.64
CA SER A 2 20.38 9.42 -10.91
C SER A 2 19.74 8.63 -12.08
N GLN A 3 20.23 7.41 -12.33
CA GLN A 3 19.72 6.60 -13.44
C GLN A 3 18.22 6.35 -13.21
N GLY A 4 17.37 6.95 -14.06
CA GLY A 4 15.92 6.81 -14.01
C GLY A 4 15.14 8.09 -13.70
N THR A 5 15.74 9.11 -13.07
CA THR A 5 15.04 10.39 -12.84
C THR A 5 15.14 11.28 -14.09
N PRO A 6 14.02 11.73 -14.69
CA PRO A 6 14.07 12.64 -15.84
C PRO A 6 14.87 13.92 -15.49
N PRO A 7 15.87 14.34 -16.29
CA PRO A 7 16.70 15.51 -15.99
C PRO A 7 15.91 16.80 -15.79
N VAL A 8 14.78 16.94 -16.49
CA VAL A 8 13.87 18.08 -16.33
C VAL A 8 13.21 18.11 -14.95
N MET A 9 12.89 16.95 -14.36
CA MET A 9 12.32 16.85 -13.01
C MET A 9 13.40 17.08 -11.95
N LEU A 10 14.58 16.50 -12.13
CA LEU A 10 15.72 16.71 -11.22
C LEU A 10 16.03 18.21 -11.09
N ARG A 11 16.23 18.90 -12.21
CA ARG A 11 16.63 20.31 -12.23
C ARG A 11 15.53 21.26 -11.76
N ASN A 12 14.28 21.03 -12.15
CA ASN A 12 13.20 22.01 -11.96
C ASN A 12 12.30 21.75 -10.74
N VAL A 13 12.37 20.55 -10.15
CA VAL A 13 11.58 20.17 -8.97
C VAL A 13 12.50 19.82 -7.80
N VAL A 14 13.34 18.80 -7.96
CA VAL A 14 14.14 18.26 -6.83
C VAL A 14 15.22 19.25 -6.37
N GLU A 15 15.91 19.89 -7.31
CA GLU A 15 16.97 20.87 -7.03
C GLU A 15 16.45 22.32 -6.93
N ASN A 16 15.13 22.52 -7.00
CA ASN A 16 14.52 23.85 -7.01
C ASN A 16 13.91 24.20 -5.63
N PRO A 17 14.44 25.23 -4.92
CA PRO A 17 13.96 25.58 -3.58
C PRO A 17 12.49 25.99 -3.54
N ALA A 18 11.91 26.46 -4.65
CA ALA A 18 10.49 26.78 -4.72
C ALA A 18 9.58 25.56 -4.43
N TRP A 19 10.08 24.34 -4.64
CA TRP A 19 9.34 23.10 -4.43
C TRP A 19 9.59 22.44 -3.07
N TYR A 20 10.81 22.50 -2.53
CA TYR A 20 11.16 21.79 -1.30
C TYR A 20 11.25 22.66 -0.03
N THR A 21 11.23 23.99 -0.16
CA THR A 21 11.25 24.88 1.02
C THR A 21 9.87 25.10 1.66
N PRO A 22 8.73 25.14 0.93
CA PRO A 22 7.42 25.23 1.57
C PRO A 22 7.09 23.96 2.36
N TYR A 23 6.38 24.13 3.48
CA TYR A 23 5.90 23.02 4.30
C TYR A 23 4.46 22.61 3.92
N THR A 24 3.83 21.81 4.78
CA THR A 24 2.44 21.34 4.64
C THR A 24 1.50 22.45 4.16
N PRO A 25 0.67 22.20 3.14
CA PRO A 25 -0.25 23.17 2.55
C PRO A 25 -1.45 23.50 3.45
N PHE A 26 -1.21 24.03 4.65
CA PHE A 26 -2.27 24.46 5.57
C PHE A 26 -3.08 25.64 4.99
N GLN A 27 -2.45 26.51 4.20
CA GLN A 27 -3.11 27.60 3.49
C GLN A 27 -3.28 27.21 2.02
N ALA A 28 -4.44 26.67 1.67
CA ALA A 28 -4.68 26.06 0.37
C ALA A 28 -4.56 27.07 -0.79
N GLU A 29 -4.99 28.31 -0.58
CA GLU A 29 -5.07 29.39 -1.56
C GLU A 29 -3.71 29.73 -2.17
N ILE A 30 -2.65 29.67 -1.35
CA ILE A 30 -1.25 29.94 -1.76
C ILE A 30 -0.46 28.65 -2.04
N SER A 31 -1.15 27.51 -2.11
CA SER A 31 -0.53 26.18 -2.19
C SER A 31 -1.04 25.33 -3.36
N GLN A 32 -1.83 25.92 -4.26
CA GLN A 32 -2.53 25.20 -5.32
C GLN A 32 -1.61 24.36 -6.20
N GLY A 33 -0.41 24.85 -6.58
CA GLY A 33 0.50 24.08 -7.44
C GLY A 33 0.94 22.74 -6.85
N ARG A 34 1.25 22.67 -5.54
CA ARG A 34 1.62 21.39 -4.91
C ARG A 34 0.40 20.54 -4.58
N LEU A 35 -0.73 21.16 -4.24
CA LEU A 35 -1.99 20.43 -4.03
C LEU A 35 -2.44 19.74 -5.32
N GLU A 36 -2.33 20.41 -6.46
CA GLU A 36 -2.60 19.83 -7.78
C GLU A 36 -1.63 18.68 -8.10
N SER A 37 -0.33 18.85 -7.82
CA SER A 37 0.62 17.75 -7.99
C SER A 37 0.32 16.53 -7.11
N LEU A 38 -0.16 16.74 -5.87
CA LEU A 38 -0.59 15.65 -4.99
C LEU A 38 -1.88 14.99 -5.48
N LEU A 39 -2.82 15.77 -6.02
CA LEU A 39 -4.03 15.24 -6.64
C LEU A 39 -3.71 14.41 -7.89
N ASN A 40 -2.73 14.84 -8.69
CA ASN A 40 -2.23 14.07 -9.83
C ASN A 40 -1.60 12.76 -9.37
N PHE A 41 -0.84 12.77 -8.27
CA PHE A 41 -0.31 11.55 -7.66
C PHE A 41 -1.45 10.61 -7.25
N GLN A 42 -2.43 11.09 -6.49
CA GLN A 42 -3.60 10.30 -6.08
C GLN A 42 -4.35 9.70 -7.28
N SER A 43 -4.61 10.51 -8.31
CA SER A 43 -5.32 10.08 -9.53
C SER A 43 -4.54 8.99 -10.25
N MET A 44 -3.22 9.17 -10.43
CA MET A 44 -2.35 8.18 -11.06
C MET A 44 -2.36 6.84 -10.32
N ILE A 45 -2.22 6.85 -8.99
CA ILE A 45 -2.24 5.59 -8.23
C ILE A 45 -3.63 4.95 -8.16
N ILE A 46 -4.70 5.75 -8.20
CA ILE A 46 -6.09 5.25 -8.31
C ILE A 46 -6.27 4.53 -9.65
N ASP A 47 -5.88 5.16 -10.76
CA ASP A 47 -6.05 4.61 -12.10
C ASP A 47 -5.25 3.31 -12.28
N LEU A 48 -3.98 3.30 -11.85
CA LEU A 48 -3.11 2.13 -11.97
C LEU A 48 -3.53 0.96 -11.08
N THR A 49 -4.29 1.20 -10.02
CA THR A 49 -4.70 0.14 -9.08
C THR A 49 -6.17 -0.20 -9.14
N ALA A 50 -6.97 0.52 -9.95
CA ALA A 50 -8.41 0.42 -10.03
C ALA A 50 -9.13 0.57 -8.67
N MET A 51 -8.59 1.44 -7.80
CA MET A 51 -9.14 1.71 -6.46
C MET A 51 -10.02 2.97 -6.46
N ASN A 52 -10.50 3.42 -5.29
CA ASN A 52 -11.41 4.56 -5.22
C ASN A 52 -10.87 5.76 -4.45
N LEU A 53 -10.12 5.52 -3.38
CA LEU A 53 -9.57 6.54 -2.51
C LEU A 53 -8.10 6.28 -2.29
N ALA A 54 -7.31 7.34 -2.31
CA ALA A 54 -5.87 7.32 -2.07
C ALA A 54 -5.48 8.42 -1.10
N ASN A 55 -4.46 8.17 -0.27
CA ASN A 55 -3.80 9.23 0.48
C ASN A 55 -2.75 9.96 -0.37
N THR A 56 -2.16 11.03 0.18
CA THR A 56 -1.15 11.83 -0.53
C THR A 56 0.28 11.30 -0.38
N SER A 57 0.54 10.37 0.55
CA SER A 57 1.69 9.46 0.65
C SER A 57 1.78 8.83 2.05
N LEU A 58 2.66 7.84 2.21
CA LEU A 58 3.19 7.30 3.47
C LEU A 58 4.71 7.28 3.45
N LEU A 59 5.30 6.94 4.60
CA LEU A 59 6.75 6.94 4.85
C LEU A 59 7.47 5.85 4.03
N ASP A 60 7.08 4.60 4.23
CA ASP A 60 7.65 3.44 3.57
C ASP A 60 6.61 2.31 3.41
N GLN A 61 6.94 1.28 2.61
CA GLN A 61 6.02 0.18 2.34
C GLN A 61 5.74 -0.67 3.59
N ALA A 62 6.70 -0.78 4.51
CA ALA A 62 6.54 -1.55 5.73
C ALA A 62 5.58 -0.86 6.69
N ALA A 63 5.68 0.46 6.81
CA ALA A 63 4.72 1.29 7.53
C ALA A 63 3.33 1.22 6.86
N ALA A 64 3.25 1.28 5.53
CA ALA A 64 1.99 1.11 4.80
C ALA A 64 1.34 -0.26 5.05
N CYS A 65 2.15 -1.32 5.17
CA CYS A 65 1.68 -2.66 5.56
C CYS A 65 1.08 -2.65 6.97
N ALA A 66 1.72 -1.98 7.93
CA ALA A 66 1.17 -1.86 9.27
C ALA A 66 -0.11 -1.02 9.32
N GLU A 67 -0.21 0.06 8.53
CA GLU A 67 -1.44 0.84 8.40
C GLU A 67 -2.58 0.03 7.77
N ALA A 68 -2.28 -0.81 6.77
CA ALA A 68 -3.26 -1.73 6.19
C ALA A 68 -3.79 -2.75 7.21
N MET A 69 -2.89 -3.31 8.03
CA MET A 69 -3.28 -4.18 9.15
C MET A 69 -4.16 -3.43 10.16
N TYR A 70 -3.80 -2.19 10.49
CA TYR A 70 -4.57 -1.36 11.41
C TYR A 70 -5.97 -1.05 10.88
N LEU A 71 -6.08 -0.71 9.60
CA LEU A 71 -7.36 -0.49 8.92
C LEU A 71 -8.23 -1.76 8.97
N ALA A 72 -7.66 -2.92 8.62
CA ALA A 72 -8.36 -4.21 8.70
C ALA A 72 -8.85 -4.53 10.12
N PHE A 73 -8.02 -4.28 11.13
CA PHE A 73 -8.35 -4.47 12.54
C PHE A 73 -9.53 -3.58 12.99
N HIS A 74 -9.53 -2.30 12.61
CA HIS A 74 -10.63 -1.40 12.92
C HIS A 74 -11.91 -1.74 12.17
N HIS A 75 -11.82 -2.15 10.90
CA HIS A 75 -12.97 -2.60 10.13
C HIS A 75 -13.61 -3.85 10.77
N GLY A 76 -12.77 -4.77 11.29
CA GLY A 76 -13.19 -5.89 12.13
C GLY A 76 -13.65 -5.51 13.55
N ARG A 77 -14.03 -4.24 13.77
CA ARG A 77 -14.53 -3.67 15.03
C ARG A 77 -13.60 -3.84 16.23
N LYS A 78 -12.31 -4.07 15.99
CA LYS A 78 -11.31 -4.37 17.03
C LYS A 78 -11.56 -5.68 17.80
N GLU A 79 -12.42 -6.55 17.28
CA GLU A 79 -12.73 -7.86 17.86
C GLU A 79 -12.00 -8.98 17.12
N ARG A 80 -11.71 -8.75 15.84
CA ARG A 80 -10.94 -9.66 15.00
C ARG A 80 -9.44 -9.43 15.20
N MET A 81 -8.80 -10.28 15.99
CA MET A 81 -7.44 -10.09 16.48
C MET A 81 -6.35 -10.75 15.63
N THR A 82 -6.65 -11.37 14.48
CA THR A 82 -5.67 -12.11 13.67
C THR A 82 -5.50 -11.44 12.31
N PHE A 83 -4.27 -11.09 11.96
CA PHE A 83 -3.92 -10.58 10.63
C PHE A 83 -2.96 -11.54 9.95
N PHE A 84 -3.29 -11.99 8.75
CA PHE A 84 -2.54 -13.03 8.06
C PHE A 84 -1.72 -12.44 6.91
N LEU A 85 -0.41 -12.65 6.94
CA LEU A 85 0.51 -12.28 5.88
C LEU A 85 0.87 -13.54 5.10
N LEU A 86 0.68 -13.51 3.78
CA LEU A 86 1.13 -14.62 2.94
C LEU A 86 2.66 -14.72 3.00
N SER A 87 3.12 -15.87 3.47
CA SER A 87 4.54 -16.22 3.62
C SER A 87 5.26 -16.14 2.29
N ARG A 88 6.60 -16.00 2.33
CA ARG A 88 7.55 -15.92 1.19
C ARG A 88 7.27 -14.85 0.12
N ASP A 89 6.03 -14.39 0.01
CA ASP A 89 5.55 -13.49 -1.02
C ASP A 89 5.69 -12.03 -0.56
N VAL A 90 5.34 -11.75 0.69
CA VAL A 90 5.45 -10.42 1.29
C VAL A 90 6.91 -10.12 1.67
N PHE A 91 7.36 -8.89 1.42
CA PHE A 91 8.73 -8.48 1.75
C PHE A 91 9.05 -8.64 3.25
N PRO A 92 10.24 -9.14 3.62
CA PRO A 92 10.62 -9.37 5.02
C PRO A 92 10.47 -8.14 5.92
N SER A 93 10.78 -6.94 5.40
CA SER A 93 10.62 -5.68 6.15
C SER A 93 9.16 -5.39 6.51
N CYS A 94 8.21 -5.71 5.62
CA CYS A 94 6.78 -5.55 5.88
C CYS A 94 6.31 -6.54 6.94
N VAL A 95 6.79 -7.79 6.86
CA VAL A 95 6.48 -8.84 7.86
C VAL A 95 6.94 -8.41 9.26
N GLU A 96 8.20 -7.98 9.39
CA GLU A 96 8.74 -7.57 10.68
C GLU A 96 8.05 -6.32 11.22
N MET A 97 7.79 -5.31 10.39
CA MET A 97 7.04 -4.12 10.82
C MET A 97 5.61 -4.46 11.26
N ALA A 98 4.91 -5.32 10.52
CA ALA A 98 3.57 -5.77 10.89
C ALA A 98 3.58 -6.47 12.25
N LYS A 99 4.52 -7.41 12.49
CA LYS A 99 4.68 -8.08 13.79
C LYS A 99 4.96 -7.09 14.92
N THR A 100 5.92 -6.18 14.74
CA THR A 100 6.29 -5.18 15.75
C THR A 100 5.09 -4.30 16.12
N ARG A 101 4.32 -3.84 15.14
CA ARG A 101 3.12 -3.02 15.38
C ARG A 101 1.97 -3.82 15.96
N ALA A 102 1.82 -5.08 15.55
CA ALA A 102 0.78 -5.99 16.03
C ALA A 102 0.95 -6.29 17.52
N GLU A 103 2.19 -6.46 18.00
CA GLU A 103 2.51 -6.74 19.41
C GLU A 103 1.91 -5.68 20.36
N SER A 104 2.07 -4.40 20.01
CA SER A 104 1.54 -3.28 20.81
C SER A 104 0.01 -3.27 20.89
N LEU A 105 -0.66 -3.86 19.90
CA LEU A 105 -2.12 -3.92 19.79
C LEU A 105 -2.69 -5.30 20.18
N LYS A 106 -1.82 -6.25 20.56
CA LYS A 106 -2.16 -7.65 20.83
C LYS A 106 -2.82 -8.35 19.63
N ILE A 107 -2.54 -7.88 18.42
CA ILE A 107 -2.95 -8.54 17.17
C ILE A 107 -1.99 -9.71 16.92
N LYS A 108 -2.53 -10.87 16.56
CA LYS A 108 -1.77 -12.04 16.12
C LYS A 108 -1.43 -11.87 14.63
N ALA A 109 -0.21 -11.44 14.35
CA ALA A 109 0.33 -11.44 12.99
C ALA A 109 0.82 -12.85 12.62
N VAL A 110 0.09 -13.53 11.73
CA VAL A 110 0.41 -14.90 11.27
C VAL A 110 1.09 -14.82 9.92
N VAL A 111 2.18 -15.55 9.73
CA VAL A 111 2.83 -15.70 8.42
C VAL A 111 2.65 -17.14 7.97
N GLY A 112 2.04 -17.36 6.81
CA GLY A 112 1.73 -18.72 6.36
C GLY A 112 1.34 -18.83 4.89
N ASP A 113 1.19 -20.05 4.42
CA ASP A 113 0.68 -20.34 3.07
C ASP A 113 -0.83 -20.00 3.00
N PRO A 114 -1.31 -19.33 1.95
CA PRO A 114 -2.73 -19.00 1.80
C PRO A 114 -3.66 -20.23 1.81
N ASN A 115 -3.16 -21.40 1.41
CA ASN A 115 -3.94 -22.65 1.42
C ASN A 115 -4.27 -23.14 2.84
N PHE A 116 -3.52 -22.68 3.86
CA PHE A 116 -3.73 -23.04 5.26
C PHE A 116 -4.45 -21.94 6.06
N ILE A 117 -5.05 -20.95 5.39
CA ILE A 117 -5.93 -19.99 6.06
C ILE A 117 -7.16 -20.74 6.58
N ASP A 118 -7.37 -20.69 7.90
CA ASP A 118 -8.58 -21.19 8.54
C ASP A 118 -9.69 -20.14 8.41
N TRP A 119 -10.59 -20.37 7.45
CA TRP A 119 -11.73 -19.47 7.20
C TRP A 119 -12.83 -19.57 8.26
N SER A 120 -12.79 -20.59 9.13
CA SER A 120 -13.70 -20.68 10.27
C SER A 120 -13.28 -19.80 11.44
N ASP A 121 -12.05 -19.28 11.42
CA ASP A 121 -11.54 -18.38 12.44
C ASP A 121 -12.21 -17.00 12.35
N SER A 122 -13.18 -16.76 13.24
CA SER A 122 -13.86 -15.47 13.34
C SER A 122 -12.95 -14.33 13.79
N SER A 123 -11.73 -14.62 14.26
CA SER A 123 -10.75 -13.61 14.65
C SER A 123 -9.96 -13.02 13.48
N LEU A 124 -10.07 -13.58 12.26
CA LEU A 124 -9.34 -13.10 11.09
C LEU A 124 -9.87 -11.73 10.61
N CYS A 125 -9.09 -10.67 10.80
CA CYS A 125 -9.46 -9.30 10.39
C CYS A 125 -9.06 -8.98 8.96
N GLY A 126 -7.91 -9.50 8.51
CA GLY A 126 -7.42 -9.22 7.18
C GLY A 126 -6.33 -10.17 6.73
N ILE A 127 -6.12 -10.17 5.42
CA ILE A 127 -5.05 -10.89 4.74
C ILE A 127 -4.20 -9.90 3.95
N LEU A 128 -2.88 -10.10 3.87
CA LEU A 128 -1.98 -9.35 3.00
C LEU A 128 -1.27 -10.28 2.02
N VAL A 129 -1.44 -9.98 0.74
CA VAL A 129 -0.77 -10.63 -0.39
C VAL A 129 0.15 -9.63 -1.10
N GLN A 130 1.05 -10.10 -1.97
CA GLN A 130 1.97 -9.25 -2.71
C GLN A 130 2.12 -9.75 -4.15
N THR A 131 2.11 -8.84 -5.14
CA THR A 131 2.48 -9.15 -6.53
C THR A 131 3.05 -7.91 -7.25
N PRO A 132 4.22 -8.04 -7.93
CA PRO A 132 5.14 -9.17 -7.88
C PRO A 132 5.60 -9.45 -6.46
N ASP A 133 5.76 -10.72 -6.14
CA ASP A 133 6.15 -11.17 -4.81
C ASP A 133 7.66 -10.97 -4.56
N ALA A 134 8.13 -11.26 -3.35
CA ALA A 134 9.54 -11.08 -3.00
C ALA A 134 10.52 -11.96 -3.82
N MET A 135 10.01 -12.98 -4.52
CA MET A 135 10.76 -13.84 -5.44
C MET A 135 10.55 -13.45 -6.91
N GLY A 136 9.76 -12.42 -7.19
CA GLY A 136 9.43 -11.93 -8.52
C GLY A 136 8.29 -12.68 -9.23
N MET A 137 7.57 -13.55 -8.52
CA MET A 137 6.44 -14.29 -9.09
C MET A 137 5.20 -13.40 -9.18
N LEU A 138 4.38 -13.69 -10.18
CA LEU A 138 3.12 -13.01 -10.43
C LEU A 138 1.97 -13.93 -10.03
N HIS A 139 1.03 -13.40 -9.25
CA HIS A 139 -0.12 -14.16 -8.77
C HIS A 139 -1.42 -13.44 -9.10
N ASP A 140 -2.47 -14.20 -9.40
CA ASP A 140 -3.84 -13.69 -9.45
C ASP A 140 -4.57 -14.15 -8.18
N PHE A 141 -4.91 -13.20 -7.32
CA PHE A 141 -5.57 -13.46 -6.04
C PHE A 141 -7.09 -13.27 -6.08
N THR A 142 -7.70 -13.17 -7.28
CA THR A 142 -9.15 -12.96 -7.43
C THR A 142 -9.98 -13.97 -6.63
N THR A 143 -9.64 -15.26 -6.74
CA THR A 143 -10.34 -16.34 -6.02
C THR A 143 -10.16 -16.28 -4.50
N LEU A 144 -8.97 -15.87 -4.05
CA LEU A 144 -8.67 -15.70 -2.63
C LEU A 144 -9.47 -14.54 -2.04
N PHE A 145 -9.57 -13.42 -2.76
CA PHE A 145 -10.30 -12.23 -2.33
C PHE A 145 -11.82 -12.43 -2.36
N GLU A 146 -12.34 -13.18 -3.33
CA GLU A 146 -13.75 -13.62 -3.31
C GLU A 146 -14.06 -14.42 -2.05
N LYS A 147 -13.17 -15.33 -1.65
CA LYS A 147 -13.33 -16.13 -0.43
C LYS A 147 -13.21 -15.28 0.85
N ALA A 148 -12.27 -14.33 0.89
CA ALA A 148 -12.12 -13.39 2.00
C ALA A 148 -13.37 -12.53 2.20
N LYS A 149 -13.93 -12.02 1.09
CA LYS A 149 -15.17 -11.22 1.10
C LYS A 149 -16.36 -11.99 1.69
N GLN A 150 -16.49 -13.30 1.39
CA GLN A 150 -17.55 -14.14 1.97
C GLN A 150 -17.49 -14.23 3.50
N HIS A 151 -16.31 -14.05 4.09
CA HIS A 151 -16.08 -14.11 5.55
C HIS A 151 -15.94 -12.70 6.19
N GLY A 152 -16.14 -11.64 5.40
CA GLY A 152 -15.96 -10.25 5.84
C GLY A 152 -14.52 -9.94 6.26
N VAL A 153 -13.53 -10.61 5.67
CA VAL A 153 -12.10 -10.42 5.91
C VAL A 153 -11.56 -9.38 4.93
N VAL A 154 -10.81 -8.40 5.41
CA VAL A 154 -10.25 -7.33 4.57
C VAL A 154 -9.08 -7.86 3.74
N SER A 155 -9.15 -7.65 2.42
CA SER A 155 -8.15 -8.09 1.46
C SER A 155 -7.14 -6.98 1.14
N CYS A 156 -5.94 -7.07 1.70
CA CYS A 156 -4.84 -6.14 1.47
C CYS A 156 -3.90 -6.66 0.38
N PHE A 157 -3.45 -5.78 -0.53
CA PHE A 157 -2.58 -6.12 -1.64
C PHE A 157 -1.38 -5.19 -1.72
N GLY A 158 -0.18 -5.74 -1.60
CA GLY A 158 1.06 -5.05 -1.90
C GLY A 158 1.39 -5.13 -3.38
N THR A 159 1.51 -3.99 -4.04
CA THR A 159 1.72 -3.92 -5.50
C THR A 159 2.95 -3.10 -5.88
N ASP A 160 3.49 -3.39 -7.06
CA ASP A 160 4.40 -2.52 -7.78
C ASP A 160 3.60 -1.75 -8.84
N LEU A 161 3.64 -0.40 -8.80
CA LEU A 161 2.88 0.44 -9.73
C LEU A 161 3.28 0.24 -11.19
N MET A 162 4.57 -0.04 -11.46
CA MET A 162 5.04 -0.29 -12.82
C MET A 162 4.55 -1.64 -13.33
N ALA A 163 4.49 -2.65 -12.46
CA ALA A 163 3.90 -3.94 -12.81
C ALA A 163 2.41 -3.79 -13.13
N SER A 164 1.69 -2.95 -12.39
CA SER A 164 0.25 -2.70 -12.60
C SER A 164 -0.08 -2.02 -13.94
N VAL A 165 0.92 -1.50 -14.67
CA VAL A 165 0.72 -1.00 -16.05
C VAL A 165 0.44 -2.15 -17.03
N LEU A 166 0.92 -3.36 -16.74
CA LEU A 166 0.80 -4.53 -17.61
C LEU A 166 -0.12 -5.62 -17.04
N LEU A 167 -0.18 -5.71 -15.71
CA LEU A 167 -0.93 -6.75 -15.02
C LEU A 167 -2.36 -6.27 -14.72
N LYS A 168 -3.26 -7.25 -14.52
CA LYS A 168 -4.58 -6.97 -13.96
C LYS A 168 -4.40 -6.18 -12.65
N PRO A 169 -5.03 -5.01 -12.49
CA PRO A 169 -4.83 -4.19 -11.31
C PRO A 169 -5.50 -4.84 -10.08
N PRO A 170 -4.96 -4.60 -8.86
CA PRO A 170 -5.46 -5.24 -7.64
C PRO A 170 -6.92 -4.92 -7.33
N GLY A 171 -7.41 -3.72 -7.67
CA GLY A 171 -8.82 -3.36 -7.54
C GLY A 171 -9.74 -4.27 -8.34
N GLU A 172 -9.35 -4.67 -9.56
CA GLU A 172 -10.09 -5.63 -10.38
C GLU A 172 -10.01 -7.07 -9.87
N MET A 173 -9.00 -7.40 -9.07
CA MET A 173 -8.93 -8.68 -8.34
C MET A 173 -9.84 -8.69 -7.11
N GLY A 174 -10.41 -7.55 -6.72
CA GLY A 174 -11.26 -7.44 -5.55
C GLY A 174 -10.52 -7.03 -4.27
N ALA A 175 -9.33 -6.42 -4.40
CA ALA A 175 -8.64 -5.84 -3.25
C ALA A 175 -9.50 -4.77 -2.55
N ASP A 176 -9.43 -4.78 -1.22
CA ASP A 176 -10.06 -3.82 -0.33
C ASP A 176 -9.11 -2.66 -0.02
N VAL A 177 -7.82 -2.99 0.17
CA VAL A 177 -6.73 -2.08 0.48
C VAL A 177 -5.54 -2.38 -0.43
N VAL A 178 -4.91 -1.36 -0.99
CA VAL A 178 -3.71 -1.50 -1.82
C VAL A 178 -2.59 -0.64 -1.26
N LEU A 179 -1.39 -1.19 -1.16
CA LEU A 179 -0.20 -0.48 -0.70
C LEU A 179 0.99 -0.74 -1.60
N GLY A 180 1.99 0.13 -1.54
CA GLY A 180 3.20 -0.04 -2.34
C GLY A 180 4.09 1.19 -2.34
N SER A 181 5.04 1.17 -3.27
CA SER A 181 6.04 2.22 -3.45
C SER A 181 5.94 2.84 -4.82
N ALA A 182 6.08 4.17 -4.89
CA ALA A 182 6.27 4.88 -6.16
C ALA A 182 7.76 5.16 -6.45
N GLN A 183 8.70 4.50 -5.76
CA GLN A 183 10.16 4.69 -5.93
C GLN A 183 10.59 4.69 -7.39
N ARG A 184 10.19 3.64 -8.12
CA ARG A 184 10.64 3.42 -9.49
C ARG A 184 9.98 4.35 -10.51
N PHE A 185 9.11 5.27 -10.09
CA PHE A 185 8.56 6.35 -10.92
C PHE A 185 9.50 7.57 -10.89
N GLY A 186 10.78 7.34 -11.17
CA GLY A 186 11.78 8.38 -11.32
C GLY A 186 12.33 8.96 -10.00
N VAL A 187 12.13 8.31 -8.85
CA VAL A 187 12.74 8.71 -7.57
C VAL A 187 14.06 7.96 -7.37
N PRO A 188 15.18 8.61 -7.00
CA PRO A 188 16.44 7.92 -6.73
C PRO A 188 16.32 6.86 -5.61
N LEU A 189 17.13 5.80 -5.69
CA LEU A 189 17.14 4.73 -4.66
C LEU A 189 17.46 5.27 -3.24
N GLY A 190 18.27 6.33 -3.14
CA GLY A 190 18.53 7.04 -1.88
C GLY A 190 19.07 6.20 -0.73
N PHE A 191 19.62 5.00 -1.00
CA PHE A 191 20.03 4.03 0.03
C PHE A 191 18.93 3.75 1.08
N GLY A 192 17.66 3.76 0.65
CA GLY A 192 16.50 3.51 1.50
C GLY A 192 15.43 4.61 1.50
N GLY A 193 15.71 5.80 0.96
CA GLY A 193 14.69 6.86 0.82
C GLY A 193 15.30 8.27 0.67
N LEU A 194 14.51 9.36 0.56
CA LEU A 194 13.06 9.52 0.73
C LEU A 194 12.27 9.08 -0.53
N THR A 195 11.17 8.35 -0.35
CA THR A 195 10.30 7.92 -1.44
C THR A 195 8.82 7.95 -1.03
N PRO A 196 7.92 8.45 -1.88
CA PRO A 196 6.49 8.36 -1.64
C PRO A 196 6.01 6.91 -1.71
N HIS A 197 5.51 6.43 -0.58
CA HIS A 197 4.72 5.20 -0.52
C HIS A 197 3.25 5.56 -0.45
N PHE A 198 2.36 4.60 -0.64
CA PHE A 198 0.93 4.90 -0.71
C PHE A 198 0.09 3.83 -0.04
N LEU A 199 -1.12 4.24 0.32
CA LEU A 199 -2.21 3.36 0.74
C LEU A 199 -3.49 3.83 0.05
N LEU A 200 -4.18 2.90 -0.60
CA LEU A 200 -5.49 3.10 -1.21
C LEU A 200 -6.51 2.19 -0.54
N SER A 201 -7.76 2.62 -0.56
CA SER A 201 -8.89 1.82 -0.09
C SER A 201 -10.08 1.90 -1.05
N ARG A 202 -10.95 0.90 -0.96
CA ARG A 202 -12.31 0.99 -1.48
C ARG A 202 -13.12 2.01 -0.64
N ARG A 203 -14.11 2.65 -1.25
CA ARG A 203 -14.98 3.63 -0.55
C ARG A 203 -15.73 3.03 0.65
N ASN A 204 -16.21 1.80 0.51
CA ASN A 204 -17.00 1.12 1.55
C ASN A 204 -16.21 0.70 2.80
N LEU A 205 -14.89 0.88 2.81
CA LEU A 205 -14.05 0.64 4.00
C LEU A 205 -13.80 1.90 4.83
N SER A 206 -14.09 3.07 4.27
CA SER A 206 -13.92 4.38 4.89
C SER A 206 -15.21 4.96 5.46
N ASP A 207 -16.36 4.33 5.19
CA ASP A 207 -17.69 4.65 5.73
C ASP A 207 -18.04 3.75 6.92
#